data_AF-A0A836Q4K2-F1
#
_entry.id   AF-A0A836Q4K2-F1
#
_cell.length_a   1.000
_cell.length_b   1.000
_cell.length_c   1.000
_cell.angle_alpha   90.00
_cell.angle_beta   90.00
_cell.angle_gamma   90.00
#
_symmetry.space_group_name_H-M   'P 1'
#
loop_
_entity.id
_entity.type
_entity.pdbx_description
1 polymer ?
#
loop_
_entity_poly.entity_id
_entity_poly.type
_entity_poly.pdbx_seq_one_letter_code
_entity_poly.pdbx_strand_id
1 'polypeptide(L)' 'MLDIRIPISALFIVVGLLLVGYGVVVPASVDVPVNGTIYTFNLNRDWGAMILLFGIFMGALVRMDKPKSSE' A
#
# COMPACT_ATOMS: atom_id res chain seq x y z
N MET A 1 21.87 -14.19 4.29
CA MET A 1 20.42 -14.51 4.18
C MET A 1 19.76 -13.44 3.33
N LEU A 2 18.84 -13.81 2.44
CA LEU A 2 18.01 -12.83 1.73
C LEU A 2 17.18 -12.07 2.76
N ASP A 3 17.27 -10.75 2.79
CA ASP A 3 16.41 -9.93 3.64
C ASP A 3 14.97 -10.05 3.12
N ILE A 4 14.13 -10.79 3.83
CA ILE A 4 12.74 -11.06 3.47
C ILE A 4 11.89 -9.79 3.35
N ARG A 5 12.33 -8.68 3.97
CA ARG A 5 11.65 -7.39 3.89
C ARG A 5 11.65 -6.84 2.46
N ILE A 6 12.67 -7.16 1.66
CA ILE A 6 12.78 -6.73 0.26
C ILE A 6 11.64 -7.34 -0.59
N PRO A 7 11.51 -8.67 -0.74
CA PRO A 7 10.43 -9.25 -1.53
C PRO A 7 9.04 -8.90 -0.96
N ILE A 8 8.90 -8.80 0.36
CA ILE A 8 7.65 -8.33 0.99
C ILE A 8 7.31 -6.91 0.52
N SER A 9 8.23 -5.94 0.66
CA SER A 9 7.98 -4.56 0.25
C SER A 9 7.61 -4.46 -1.24
N ALA A 10 8.28 -5.23 -2.10
CA ALA A 10 7.99 -5.27 -3.53
C ALA A 10 6.58 -5.80 -3.82
N LEU A 11 6.16 -6.89 -3.16
CA LEU A 11 4.81 -7.45 -3.30
C LEU A 11 3.74 -6.43 -2.93
N PHE A 12 3.88 -5.78 -1.77
CA PHE A 12 2.92 -4.76 -1.32
C PHE A 12 2.87 -3.56 -2.26
N ILE A 13 4.01 -3.11 -2.79
CA ILE A 13 4.05 -2.01 -3.77
C ILE A 13 3.34 -2.41 -5.07
N VAL A 14 3.67 -3.58 -5.64
CA VAL A 14 3.08 -4.03 -6.91
C VAL A 14 1.57 -4.24 -6.77
N VAL A 15 1.14 -4.96 -5.75
CA VAL A 15 -0.29 -5.23 -5.51
C VAL A 15 -1.04 -3.93 -5.20
N GLY A 16 -0.48 -3.07 -4.35
CA GLY A 16 -1.09 -1.78 -4.03
C GLY A 16 -1.24 -0.89 -5.27
N LEU A 17 -0.21 -0.83 -6.12
CA LEU A 17 -0.24 -0.05 -7.36
C LEU A 17 -1.30 -0.57 -8.35
N LEU A 18 -1.42 -1.89 -8.49
CA LEU A 18 -2.45 -2.52 -9.31
C LEU A 18 -3.86 -2.20 -8.79
N LEU A 19 -4.08 -2.31 -7.48
CA LEU A 19 -5.39 -2.04 -6.88
C LEU A 19 -5.78 -0.55 -6.97
N VAL A 20 -4.85 0.36 -6.69
CA VAL A 20 -5.08 1.80 -6.84
C VAL A 20 -5.38 2.13 -8.29
N GLY A 21 -4.55 1.66 -9.23
CA GLY A 21 -4.73 1.90 -10.65
C GLY A 21 -6.07 1.38 -11.14
N TYR A 22 -6.43 0.15 -10.76
CA TYR A 22 -7.72 -0.44 -11.11
C TYR A 22 -8.89 0.35 -10.50
N GLY A 23 -8.83 0.71 -9.22
CA GLY A 23 -9.87 1.48 -8.54
C GLY A 23 -10.07 2.89 -9.10
N VAL A 24 -9.03 3.49 -9.68
CA VAL A 24 -9.11 4.78 -10.40
C VAL A 24 -9.77 4.62 -11.76
N VAL A 25 -9.43 3.56 -12.51
CA VAL A 25 -9.97 3.31 -13.86
C VAL A 25 -11.41 2.78 -13.80
N VAL A 26 -11.71 1.91 -12.83
CA VAL A 26 -13.01 1.28 -12.64
C VAL A 26 -13.59 1.75 -11.30
N PRO A 27 -14.39 2.83 -11.32
CA PRO A 27 -14.98 3.37 -10.10
C PRO A 27 -16.12 2.46 -9.59
N ALA A 28 -15.74 1.43 -8.83
CA ALA A 28 -16.66 0.60 -8.06
C ALA A 28 -16.64 1.06 -6.61
N SER A 29 -17.63 1.86 -6.22
CA SER A 29 -17.76 2.37 -4.86
C SER A 29 -18.85 1.63 -4.10
N VAL A 30 -18.64 1.45 -2.81
CA VAL A 30 -19.56 0.84 -1.86
C VAL A 30 -19.90 1.88 -0.80
N ASP A 31 -21.19 2.04 -0.56
CA ASP A 31 -21.70 2.89 0.49
C ASP A 31 -21.76 2.10 1.80
N VAL A 32 -21.03 2.58 2.80
CA VAL A 32 -20.92 1.96 4.12
C VAL A 32 -21.54 2.91 5.16
N PRO A 33 -22.65 2.53 5.80
CA PRO A 33 -23.22 3.31 6.89
C PRO A 33 -22.40 3.14 8.16
N VAL A 34 -21.94 4.25 8.73
CA VAL A 34 -21.20 4.30 10.01
C VAL A 34 -21.79 5.40 10.87
N ASN A 35 -22.37 5.04 12.03
CA ASN A 35 -23.05 5.97 12.96
C ASN A 35 -24.06 6.90 12.26
N GLY A 36 -24.87 6.35 11.36
CA GLY A 36 -25.90 7.12 10.63
C GLY A 36 -25.36 8.03 9.52
N THR A 37 -24.05 8.06 9.29
CA THR A 37 -23.43 8.75 8.15
C THR A 37 -23.06 7.72 7.07
N ILE A 38 -23.38 8.00 5.81
CA ILE A 38 -22.99 7.14 4.69
C ILE A 38 -21.62 7.58 4.20
N TYR A 39 -20.69 6.64 4.15
CA TYR A 39 -19.37 6.83 3.59
C TYR A 39 -19.22 6.02 2.31
N THR A 40 -18.90 6.70 1.22
CA THR A 40 -18.64 6.06 -0.07
C THR A 40 -17.16 5.72 -0.18
N PHE A 41 -16.84 4.43 -0.27
CA PHE A 41 -15.47 3.92 -0.40
C PHE A 41 -15.29 3.13 -1.68
N ASN A 42 -14.18 3.32 -2.38
CA ASN A 42 -13.78 2.42 -3.44
C ASN A 42 -12.81 1.40 -2.85
N LEU A 43 -13.27 0.15 -2.71
CA LEU A 43 -12.51 -0.89 -2.02
C LEU A 43 -11.10 -1.06 -2.62
N ASN A 44 -10.99 -1.07 -3.95
CA ASN A 44 -9.71 -1.25 -4.63
C ASN A 44 -8.79 -0.04 -4.44
N ARG A 45 -9.33 1.17 -4.61
CA ARG A 45 -8.54 2.40 -4.49
C ARG A 45 -8.06 2.63 -3.07
N ASP A 46 -8.99 2.61 -2.11
CA ASP A 46 -8.72 3.06 -0.74
C ASP A 46 -7.88 2.01 0.02
N TRP A 47 -8.19 0.71 -0.10
CA TRP A 47 -7.31 -0.34 0.46
C TRP A 47 -6.02 -0.51 -0.31
N GLY A 48 -6.05 -0.40 -1.64
CA GLY A 48 -4.84 -0.42 -2.46
C GLY A 48 -3.86 0.67 -2.03
N ALA A 49 -4.35 1.86 -1.72
CA ALA A 49 -3.53 2.96 -1.22
C ALA A 49 -2.90 2.64 0.14
N MET A 50 -3.66 2.04 1.08
CA MET A 50 -3.11 1.61 2.37
C MET A 50 -1.99 0.56 2.21
N ILE A 51 -2.21 -0.45 1.35
CA ILE A 51 -1.24 -1.51 1.03
C ILE A 51 0.01 -0.93 0.38
N LEU A 52 -0.16 0.00 -0.57
CA LEU A 52 0.95 0.67 -1.24
C LEU A 52 1.80 1.50 -0.26
N LEU A 53 1.16 2.28 0.60
CA LEU A 53 1.84 3.07 1.64
C LEU A 53 2.63 2.16 2.59
N PHE A 54 2.05 1.03 3.00
CA PHE A 54 2.75 0.04 3.81
C PHE A 54 3.98 -0.55 3.10
N GLY A 55 3.85 -0.92 1.83
CA GLY A 55 4.98 -1.41 1.03
C GLY A 55 6.12 -0.40 0.89
N ILE A 56 5.78 0.87 0.64
CA ILE A 56 6.74 1.98 0.58
C ILE A 56 7.43 2.16 1.94
N PHE A 57 6.67 2.18 3.02
CA PHE A 57 7.19 2.32 4.38
C PHE A 57 8.18 1.19 4.72
N MET A 58 7.82 -0.06 4.44
CA MET A 58 8.71 -1.22 4.61
C MET A 58 9.99 -1.10 3.78
N GLY A 59 9.88 -0.68 2.52
CA GLY A 59 11.04 -0.44 1.66
C GLY A 59 11.94 0.68 2.17
N ALA A 60 11.38 1.71 2.79
CA ALA A 60 12.15 2.79 3.43
C ALA A 60 12.94 2.28 4.63
N LEU A 61 12.34 1.45 5.49
CA LEU A 61 13.02 0.85 6.64
C LEU A 61 14.23 0.00 6.21
N VAL A 62 14.10 -0.77 5.12
CA VAL A 62 15.24 -1.55 4.57
C VAL A 62 16.40 -0.65 4.18
N ARG A 63 16.13 0.56 3.65
CA ARG A 63 17.18 1.52 3.27
C ARG A 63 17.82 2.16 4.49
N MET A 64 17.05 2.43 5.55
CA MET A 64 17.53 3.03 6.79
C MET A 64 18.41 2.07 7.61
N ASP A 65 18.13 0.77 7.53
CA ASP A 65 18.90 -0.28 8.21
C ASP A 65 20.27 -0.55 7.58
N LYS A 66 20.53 -0.09 6.35
CA LYS A 66 21.88 -0.18 5.77
C LYS A 66 22.74 0.86 6.51
N PRO A 67 23.71 0.45 7.35
CA PRO A 67 24.55 1.41 8.05
C PRO A 67 25.21 2.31 7.01
N LYS A 68 25.20 3.63 7.27
CA LYS A 68 26.09 4.56 6.59
C LYS A 68 27.49 3.97 6.73
N SER A 69 28.08 3.51 5.63
CA SER A 69 29.50 3.22 5.57
C SER A 69 30.19 4.52 5.91
N SER A 70 30.65 4.65 7.16
CA SER A 70 31.56 5.69 7.57
C SER A 70 32.91 5.35 6.93
N GLU A 71 33.07 5.82 5.69
CA GLU A 71 34.39 6.14 5.14
C GLU A 71 34.87 7.48 5.69
#